data_AF-A0A6I1EQA3-F1
#
_entry.id   AF-A0A6I1EQA3-F1
#
_cell.length_a   1.000
_cell.length_b   1.000
_cell.length_c   1.000
_cell.angle_alpha   90.00
_cell.angle_beta   90.00
_cell.angle_gamma   90.00
#
_symmetry.space_group_name_H-M   'P 1'
#
loop_
_entity.id
_entity.type
_entity.pdbx_description
1 polymer ?
#
loop_
_entity_poly.entity_id
_entity_poly.type
_entity_poly.pdbx_seq_one_letter_code
_entity_poly.pdbx_strand_id
1 'polypeptide(L)'
;MDLPVSYADLQPYLLSRGEERSCYINPRNSSTIIKLSAEDHARQSLREIEYFTQLKKQKVPATHIPRYYGRVNIPGYVGFEQQLVRDFDGSPSKSLQHYLTDHQNMIFHQLSDLLEDLHCYL
;
A
#
# COMPACT_ATOMS: atom_id res chain seq x y z
N MET A 1 6.62 -10.36 -11.69
CA MET A 1 7.67 -11.06 -10.96
C MET A 1 6.94 -12.17 -10.24
N ASP A 2 7.20 -13.43 -10.60
CA ASP A 2 6.49 -14.54 -9.96
C ASP A 2 7.10 -14.73 -8.58
N LEU A 3 6.33 -14.36 -7.56
CA LEU A 3 6.66 -14.64 -6.16
C LEU A 3 6.45 -16.14 -5.96
N PRO A 4 7.50 -16.95 -5.73
CA PRO A 4 7.39 -18.36 -5.37
C PRO A 4 7.07 -18.44 -3.87
N VAL A 5 5.93 -17.88 -3.49
CA VAL A 5 5.33 -17.98 -2.16
C VAL A 5 3.83 -18.17 -2.36
N SER A 6 3.29 -19.21 -1.73
CA SER A 6 1.85 -19.45 -1.71
C SER A 6 1.14 -18.40 -0.85
N TYR A 7 -0.18 -18.31 -0.96
CA TYR A 7 -0.96 -17.43 -0.09
C TYR A 7 -0.82 -17.80 1.40
N ALA A 8 -0.61 -19.09 1.70
CA ALA A 8 -0.36 -19.56 3.06
C ALA A 8 0.99 -19.08 3.61
N ASP A 9 2.03 -19.05 2.77
CA ASP A 9 3.37 -18.60 3.17
C ASP A 9 3.41 -17.10 3.54
N LEU A 10 2.42 -16.32 3.09
CA LEU A 10 2.30 -14.90 3.39
C LEU A 10 1.63 -14.61 4.74
N GLN A 11 0.91 -15.56 5.34
CA GLN A 11 0.14 -15.29 6.56
C GLN A 11 0.96 -14.71 7.74
N PRO A 12 2.21 -15.15 7.99
CA PRO A 12 3.05 -14.56 9.05
C PRO A 12 3.39 -13.07 8.84
N TYR A 13 3.21 -12.56 7.62
CA TYR A 13 3.56 -11.21 7.22
C TYR A 13 2.35 -10.29 7.06
N LEU A 14 1.17 -10.72 7.51
CA LEU A 14 -0.07 -9.95 7.39
C LEU A 14 0.07 -8.60 8.12
N LEU A 15 -0.04 -7.51 7.36
CA LEU A 15 0.00 -6.14 7.86
C LEU A 15 -1.42 -5.62 8.13
N SER A 16 -2.35 -5.87 7.21
CA SER A 16 -3.74 -5.46 7.34
C SER A 16 -4.65 -6.29 6.42
N ARG A 17 -5.94 -6.32 6.75
CA ARG A 17 -6.97 -6.98 5.95
C ARG A 17 -8.14 -6.02 5.76
N GLY A 18 -8.56 -5.83 4.52
CA GLY A 18 -9.83 -5.19 4.16
C GLY A 18 -10.78 -6.21 3.52
N GLU A 19 -11.92 -5.74 3.01
CA GLU A 19 -12.91 -6.61 2.38
C GLU A 19 -12.39 -7.30 1.11
N GLU A 20 -11.78 -6.53 0.20
CA GLU A 20 -11.32 -7.06 -1.09
C GLU A 20 -9.93 -7.70 -1.02
N ARG A 21 -9.09 -7.25 -0.08
CA ARG A 21 -7.65 -7.53 -0.13
C ARG A 21 -7.00 -7.64 1.24
N SER A 22 -6.02 -8.52 1.30
CA SER A 22 -5.05 -8.58 2.38
C SER A 22 -3.74 -7.92 1.95
N CYS A 23 -3.10 -7.22 2.88
CA CYS A 23 -1.82 -6.54 2.68
C CYS A 23 -0.77 -7.24 3.54
N TYR A 24 0.36 -7.57 2.94
CA TYR A 24 1.45 -8.30 3.56
C TYR A 24 2.75 -7.52 3.44
N ILE A 25 3.61 -7.57 4.45
CA ILE A 25 5.02 -7.19 4.27
C ILE A 25 5.63 -8.18 3.29
N ASN A 26 6.38 -7.70 2.30
CA ASN A 26 7.03 -8.60 1.36
C ASN A 26 8.18 -9.36 2.08
N PRO A 27 8.12 -10.70 2.19
CA PRO A 27 9.12 -11.48 2.93
C PRO A 27 10.52 -11.42 2.30
N ARG A 28 10.64 -10.99 1.04
CA ARG A 28 11.92 -10.88 0.32
C ARG A 28 12.45 -9.45 0.26
N ASN A 29 11.62 -8.47 0.58
CA ASN A 29 11.96 -7.07 0.52
C ASN A 29 11.14 -6.28 1.55
N SER A 30 11.68 -6.13 2.75
CA SER A 30 11.01 -5.45 3.85
C SER A 30 10.69 -3.97 3.57
N SER A 31 11.23 -3.37 2.51
CA SER A 31 10.85 -2.02 2.07
C SER A 31 9.57 -1.97 1.23
N THR A 32 8.91 -3.11 1.01
CA THR A 32 7.71 -3.23 0.18
C THR A 32 6.62 -4.05 0.86
N ILE A 33 5.41 -3.88 0.34
CA ILE A 33 4.22 -4.65 0.67
C ILE A 33 3.67 -5.33 -0.57
N ILE A 34 2.98 -6.44 -0.35
CA ILE A 34 2.22 -7.17 -1.36
C ILE A 34 0.74 -7.02 -0.98
N LYS A 35 -0.07 -6.44 -1.86
CA LYS A 35 -1.54 -6.41 -1.74
C LYS A 35 -2.10 -7.50 -2.63
N LEU A 36 -2.96 -8.37 -2.09
CA LEU A 36 -3.56 -9.48 -2.83
C LEU A 36 -5.07 -9.55 -2.61
N SER A 37 -5.78 -9.80 -3.71
CA SER A 37 -7.21 -10.13 -3.76
C SER A 37 -7.38 -11.53 -4.34
N ALA A 38 -8.42 -12.24 -3.92
CA ALA A 38 -8.85 -13.44 -4.62
C ALA A 38 -9.27 -13.07 -6.05
N GLU A 39 -8.94 -13.89 -7.04
CA GLU A 39 -9.17 -13.56 -8.46
C GLU A 39 -10.64 -13.24 -8.78
N ASP A 40 -11.57 -13.94 -8.13
CA ASP A 40 -13.01 -13.75 -8.26
C ASP A 40 -13.53 -12.46 -7.58
N HIS A 41 -12.71 -11.83 -6.75
CA HIS A 41 -13.01 -10.60 -6.01
C HIS A 41 -11.91 -9.54 -6.21
N ALA A 42 -11.29 -9.45 -7.39
CA ALA A 42 -10.13 -8.57 -7.62
C ALA A 42 -10.42 -7.27 -8.41
N ARG A 43 -11.68 -6.82 -8.47
CA ARG A 43 -12.07 -5.73 -9.37
C ARG A 43 -11.33 -4.42 -9.09
N GLN A 44 -11.16 -4.02 -7.82
CA GLN A 44 -10.41 -2.79 -7.49
C GLN A 44 -8.91 -3.01 -7.69
N SER A 45 -8.39 -4.16 -7.27
CA SER A 45 -6.98 -4.52 -7.47
C SER A 45 -6.58 -4.46 -8.95
N LEU A 46 -7.40 -4.96 -9.87
CA LEU A 46 -7.14 -4.91 -11.31
C LEU A 46 -7.15 -3.47 -11.87
N ARG A 47 -8.07 -2.62 -11.41
CA ARG A 47 -8.11 -1.19 -11.79
C ARG A 47 -6.86 -0.44 -11.32
N GLU A 48 -6.44 -0.68 -10.08
CA GLU A 48 -5.21 -0.09 -9.54
C GLU A 48 -3.97 -0.58 -10.29
N ILE A 49 -3.89 -1.87 -10.62
CA ILE A 49 -2.80 -2.43 -11.42
C ILE A 49 -2.71 -1.70 -12.78
N GLU A 50 -3.84 -1.50 -13.46
CA GLU A 50 -3.88 -0.80 -14.75
C GLU A 50 -3.40 0.65 -14.60
N TYR A 51 -3.96 1.37 -13.63
CA TYR A 51 -3.60 2.76 -13.34
C TYR A 51 -2.11 2.92 -13.02
N PHE A 52 -1.58 2.16 -12.06
CA PHE A 52 -0.17 2.26 -11.68
C PHE A 52 0.78 1.76 -12.77
N THR A 53 0.35 0.78 -13.57
CA THR A 53 1.11 0.37 -14.77
C THR A 53 1.21 1.51 -15.76
N GLN A 54 0.14 2.26 -15.98
CA GLN A 54 0.14 3.42 -16.86
C GLN A 54 1.06 4.54 -16.34
N LEU A 55 0.96 4.89 -15.05
CA LEU A 55 1.86 5.88 -14.43
C LEU A 55 3.33 5.48 -14.54
N LYS A 56 3.64 4.20 -14.29
CA LYS A 56 5.00 3.67 -14.42
C LYS A 56 5.50 3.75 -15.86
N LYS A 57 4.67 3.42 -16.86
CA LYS A 57 5.02 3.56 -18.28
C LYS A 57 5.30 5.01 -18.67
N GLN A 58 4.51 5.94 -18.15
CA GLN A 58 4.68 7.38 -18.36
C GLN A 58 5.84 7.98 -17.55
N LYS A 59 6.53 7.20 -16.72
CA LYS A 59 7.60 7.65 -15.82
C LYS A 59 7.16 8.78 -14.89
N VAL A 60 5.89 8.76 -14.47
CA VAL A 60 5.38 9.72 -13.49
C VAL A 60 6.15 9.54 -12.18
N PRO A 61 6.76 10.60 -11.62
CA PRO A 61 7.47 10.50 -10.35
C PRO A 61 6.56 10.01 -9.23
N ALA A 62 7.01 9.03 -8.46
CA ALA A 62 6.33 8.54 -7.26
C ALA A 62 6.72 9.38 -6.04
N THR A 63 6.54 10.70 -6.13
CA THR A 63 6.93 11.66 -5.08
C THR A 63 5.92 11.68 -3.93
N HIS A 64 4.62 11.60 -4.23
CA HIS A 64 3.53 11.66 -3.23
C HIS A 64 2.64 10.42 -3.19
N ILE A 65 2.93 9.44 -4.06
CA ILE A 65 2.24 8.15 -4.06
C ILE A 65 3.26 7.05 -3.82
N PRO A 66 2.91 5.97 -3.12
CA PRO A 66 3.86 4.91 -2.86
C PRO A 66 4.27 4.25 -4.17
N ARG A 67 5.58 4.06 -4.36
CA ARG A 67 6.13 3.52 -5.61
C ARG A 67 5.52 2.17 -5.96
N TYR A 68 5.06 2.03 -7.20
CA TYR A 68 4.56 0.77 -7.76
C TYR A 68 5.70 -0.06 -8.37
N TYR A 69 5.89 -1.28 -7.88
CA TYR A 69 6.95 -2.18 -8.35
C TYR A 69 6.46 -3.09 -9.46
N GLY A 70 5.24 -3.61 -9.36
CA GLY A 70 4.62 -4.40 -10.43
C GLY A 70 3.48 -5.28 -9.96
N ARG A 71 2.83 -5.91 -10.94
CA ARG A 71 1.80 -6.93 -10.71
C ARG A 71 2.41 -8.18 -10.10
N VAL A 72 1.68 -8.76 -9.17
CA VAL A 72 1.95 -10.05 -8.52
C VAL A 72 0.78 -10.98 -8.83
N ASN A 73 1.08 -12.21 -9.23
CA ASN A 73 0.09 -13.29 -9.36
C ASN A 73 0.62 -14.49 -8.57
N ILE A 74 -0.26 -15.13 -7.82
CA ILE A 74 -0.04 -16.43 -7.18
C ILE A 74 -1.30 -17.27 -7.40
N PRO A 75 -1.29 -18.61 -7.25
CA PRO A 75 -2.46 -19.43 -7.54
C PRO A 75 -3.73 -18.95 -6.80
N GLY A 76 -4.75 -18.54 -7.55
CA GLY A 76 -6.04 -18.06 -7.03
C GLY A 76 -6.07 -16.61 -6.53
N TYR A 77 -4.95 -15.87 -6.61
CA TYR A 77 -4.88 -14.48 -6.15
C TYR A 77 -4.09 -13.58 -7.12
N VAL A 78 -4.55 -12.33 -7.23
CA VAL A 78 -3.91 -11.29 -8.02
C VAL A 78 -3.73 -10.02 -7.19
N GLY A 79 -2.69 -9.27 -7.50
CA GLY A 79 -2.48 -7.98 -6.88
C GLY A 79 -1.16 -7.37 -7.31
N PHE A 80 -0.50 -6.68 -6.39
CA PHE A 80 0.69 -5.90 -6.72
C PHE A 80 1.62 -5.65 -5.55
N GLU A 81 2.88 -5.39 -5.90
CA GLU A 81 3.93 -4.93 -4.98
C GLU A 81 4.02 -3.41 -5.01
N GLN A 82 4.02 -2.81 -3.83
CA GLN A 82 4.10 -1.36 -3.63
C GLN A 82 5.07 -1.03 -2.49
N GLN A 83 5.61 0.19 -2.48
CA GLN A 83 6.42 0.70 -1.38
C GLN A 83 5.68 0.61 -0.04
N LEU A 84 6.38 0.15 0.99
CA LEU A 84 5.94 0.32 2.38
C LEU A 84 6.30 1.73 2.83
N VAL A 85 5.27 2.55 3.11
CA VAL A 85 5.45 3.90 3.65
C VAL A 85 5.84 3.79 5.11
N ARG A 86 6.87 4.54 5.51
CA ARG A 86 7.47 4.49 6.84
C ARG A 86 7.63 5.90 7.40
N ASP A 87 7.49 6.01 8.71
CA ASP A 87 7.81 7.21 9.46
C ASP A 87 9.34 7.36 9.58
N PHE A 88 9.80 8.50 10.09
CA PHE A 88 11.23 8.80 10.22
C PHE A 88 12.00 7.82 11.12
N ASP A 89 11.30 7.15 12.04
CA ASP A 89 11.85 6.10 12.90
C ASP A 89 11.94 4.72 12.20
N GLY A 90 11.51 4.65 10.94
CA GLY A 90 11.48 3.44 10.14
C GLY A 90 10.28 2.54 10.42
N SER A 91 9.36 2.89 11.32
CA SER A 91 8.14 2.13 11.55
C SER A 91 7.13 2.32 10.40
N PRO A 92 6.24 1.35 10.11
CA PRO A 92 5.16 1.56 9.15
C PRO A 92 4.27 2.74 9.54
N SER A 93 4.09 3.70 8.63
CA SER A 93 3.25 4.87 8.87
C SER A 93 1.80 4.47 9.18
N LYS A 94 1.19 5.19 10.11
CA LYS A 94 -0.23 5.00 10.45
C LYS A 94 -1.14 5.61 9.38
N SER A 95 -2.39 5.17 9.34
CA SER A 95 -3.39 5.76 8.45
C SER A 95 -3.79 7.16 8.91
N LEU A 96 -4.28 8.01 7.99
CA LEU A 96 -4.87 9.30 8.35
C LEU A 96 -5.99 9.14 9.39
N GLN A 97 -6.82 8.09 9.25
CA GLN A 97 -7.88 7.77 10.20
C GLN A 97 -7.37 7.59 11.63
N HIS A 98 -6.21 6.95 11.82
CA HIS A 98 -5.60 6.77 13.14
C HIS A 98 -5.39 8.13 13.84
N TYR A 99 -4.78 9.08 13.13
CA TYR A 99 -4.55 10.42 13.66
C TYR A 99 -5.85 11.20 13.87
N LEU A 100 -6.84 11.06 12.98
CA LEU A 100 -8.15 11.69 13.14
C LEU A 100 -8.91 11.21 14.39
N THR A 101 -8.66 9.97 14.83
CA THR A 101 -9.35 9.36 15.99
C THR A 101 -8.59 9.52 17.31
N ASP A 102 -7.30 9.80 17.25
CA ASP A 102 -6.46 9.97 18.44
C ASP A 102 -6.28 11.45 18.77
N HIS A 103 -7.29 12.02 19.43
CA HIS A 103 -7.31 13.44 19.81
C HIS A 103 -6.22 13.83 20.83
N GLN A 104 -5.56 12.85 21.44
CA GLN A 104 -4.44 13.09 22.36
C GLN A 104 -3.09 13.14 21.63
N ASN A 105 -3.08 12.73 20.35
CA ASN A 105 -1.89 12.76 19.54
C ASN A 105 -1.50 14.20 19.22
N MET A 106 -0.22 14.54 19.39
CA MET A 106 0.28 15.88 19.05
C MET A 106 0.05 16.26 17.59
N ILE A 107 0.06 15.27 16.68
CA ILE A 107 -0.19 15.47 15.25
C ILE A 107 -1.64 15.90 15.00
N PHE A 108 -2.60 15.49 15.83
CA PHE A 108 -4.01 15.86 15.65
C PHE A 108 -4.19 17.38 15.63
N HIS A 109 -3.46 18.11 16.48
CA HIS A 109 -3.51 19.57 16.54
C HIS A 109 -2.87 20.26 15.33
N GLN A 110 -2.02 19.57 14.58
CA GLN A 110 -1.38 20.06 13.36
C GLN A 110 -2.10 19.59 12.09
N LEU A 111 -3.09 18.70 12.23
CA LEU A 111 -3.65 17.98 11.09
C LEU A 111 -4.35 18.93 10.10
N SER A 112 -4.99 20.00 10.58
CA SER A 112 -5.61 20.99 9.70
C SER A 112 -4.57 21.64 8.79
N ASP A 113 -3.48 22.14 9.36
CA ASP A 113 -2.39 22.80 8.62
C ASP A 113 -1.72 21.82 7.65
N LEU A 114 -1.45 20.58 8.10
CA LEU A 114 -0.86 19.54 7.25
C LEU A 114 -1.76 19.13 6.08
N LEU A 115 -3.09 19.11 6.28
CA LEU A 115 -4.05 18.83 5.22
C LEU A 115 -4.18 20.01 4.25
N GLU A 116 -4.06 21.25 4.73
CA GLU A 116 -4.03 22.44 3.89
C GLU A 116 -2.75 22.49 3.04
N ASP A 117 -1.60 22.16 3.62
CA ASP A 117 -0.32 22.01 2.90
C ASP A 117 -0.43 20.94 1.80
N LEU A 118 -1.04 19.79 2.12
CA LEU A 118 -1.29 18.73 1.14
C LEU A 118 -2.24 19.20 0.04
N HIS A 119 -3.29 19.95 0.39
CA HIS A 119 -4.24 20.49 -0.59
C HIS A 119 -3.58 21.52 -1.51
N CYS A 120 -2.76 22.42 -0.98
CA CYS A 120 -1.99 23.40 -1.76
C CYS A 120 -0.95 22.74 -2.69
N TYR A 121 -0.52 21.53 -2.34
CA TYR A 121 0.42 20.76 -3.15
C TYR A 121 -0.23 20.06 -4.36
N LEU A 122 -1.47 19.56 -4.23
CA LEU A 122 -2.17 18.75 -5.23
C LEU A 122 -2.85 19.59 -6.33
#